data_AF-A0A934UVQ3-F1
#
_entry.id   AF-A0A934UVQ3-F1
#
_cell.length_a   1.000
_cell.length_b   1.000
_cell.length_c   1.000
_cell.angle_alpha   90.00
_cell.angle_beta   90.00
_cell.angle_gamma   90.00
#
_symmetry.space_group_name_H-M   'P 1'
#
loop_
_entity.id
_entity.type
_entity.pdbx_description
1 polymer ?
#
loop_
_entity_poly.entity_id
_entity_poly.type
_entity_poly.pdbx_seq_one_letter_code
_entity_poly.pdbx_strand_id
1 'polypeptide(L)'
;MLAMWLRECPDRVAADLRRFFGVRLSDMYAGVEDVLEVAHMVTHMPRGGAISEWLGGWGAVTAEDEALRRIEYVLIAVNSKKKPKPPKPPEGVREQVSKAKHAERMAEKYRRHRGK
;
A
#
# COMPACT_ATOMS: atom_id res chain seq x y z
N MET A 1 13.31 6.09 8.69
CA MET A 1 12.07 5.55 8.09
C MET A 1 11.26 6.66 7.40
N LEU A 2 10.92 7.74 8.11
CA LEU A 2 10.22 8.92 7.56
C LEU A 2 10.82 9.46 6.25
N ALA A 3 12.15 9.68 6.19
CA ALA A 3 12.81 10.21 4.99
C ALA A 3 12.62 9.35 3.73
N MET A 4 12.54 8.03 3.88
CA MET A 4 12.27 7.12 2.75
C MET A 4 10.86 7.32 2.21
N TRP A 5 9.87 7.45 3.10
CA TRP A 5 8.47 7.64 2.70
C TRP A 5 8.22 9.01 2.07
N LEU A 6 8.86 10.05 2.59
CA LEU A 6 8.83 11.38 1.99
C LEU A 6 9.45 11.40 0.59
N ARG A 7 10.44 10.54 0.31
CA ARG A 7 11.01 10.39 -1.04
C ARG A 7 10.09 9.61 -1.99
N GLU A 8 9.46 8.55 -1.51
CA GLU A 8 8.68 7.65 -2.37
C GLU A 8 7.23 8.07 -2.59
N CYS A 9 6.59 8.68 -1.59
CA CYS A 9 5.16 8.98 -1.62
C CYS A 9 4.78 10.18 -0.69
N PRO A 10 5.36 11.37 -0.89
CA PRO A 10 5.16 12.51 0.00
C PRO A 10 3.68 12.91 0.18
N ASP A 11 2.90 12.91 -0.90
CA ASP A 11 1.48 13.29 -0.85
C ASP A 11 0.66 12.32 0.01
N ARG A 12 1.01 11.03 0.00
CA ARG A 12 0.34 9.99 0.80
C ARG A 12 0.68 10.13 2.28
N VAL A 13 1.93 10.46 2.58
CA VAL A 13 2.36 10.78 3.96
C VAL A 13 1.60 11.99 4.48
N ALA A 14 1.50 13.06 3.68
CA ALA A 14 0.76 14.26 4.06
C ALA A 14 -0.74 13.97 4.27
N ALA A 15 -1.36 13.18 3.39
CA ALA A 15 -2.76 12.79 3.50
C ALA A 15 -3.03 11.99 4.77
N ASP A 16 -2.20 11.00 5.08
CA ASP A 16 -2.37 10.14 6.25
C ASP A 16 -2.09 10.89 7.56
N LEU A 17 -1.03 11.72 7.63
CA LEU A 17 -0.78 12.58 8.79
C LEU A 17 -1.98 13.48 9.08
N ARG A 18 -2.54 14.09 8.03
CA ARG A 18 -3.71 14.97 8.16
C ARG A 18 -4.94 14.20 8.61
N ARG A 19 -5.16 13.00 8.06
CA ARG A 19 -6.35 12.17 8.33
C ARG A 19 -6.35 11.59 9.74
N PHE A 20 -5.24 11.00 10.17
CA PHE A 20 -5.20 10.22 11.41
C PHE A 20 -4.72 11.03 12.62
N PHE A 21 -3.90 12.05 12.41
CA PHE A 21 -3.28 12.82 13.49
C PHE A 21 -3.63 14.31 13.44
N GLY A 22 -4.31 14.79 12.40
CA GLY A 22 -4.64 16.21 12.22
C GLY A 22 -3.44 17.10 11.85
N VAL A 23 -2.24 16.53 11.82
CA VAL A 23 -0.96 17.22 11.57
C VAL A 23 -0.78 17.51 10.08
N ARG A 24 -0.29 18.71 9.74
CA ARG A 24 0.15 19.00 8.36
C ARG A 24 1.65 18.74 8.25
N LEU A 25 2.05 18.12 7.15
CA LEU A 25 3.46 17.91 6.85
C LEU A 25 4.26 19.23 6.77
N SER A 26 3.61 20.34 6.39
CA SER A 26 4.22 21.68 6.41
C SER A 26 4.59 22.15 7.82
N ASP A 27 3.83 21.73 8.84
CA ASP A 27 4.04 22.15 10.22
C ASP A 27 5.35 21.55 10.77
N MET A 28 5.70 20.33 10.31
CA MET A 28 7.02 19.72 10.56
C MET A 28 8.16 20.55 9.94
N TYR A 29 8.01 20.97 8.68
CA TYR A 29 9.04 21.77 8.00
C TYR A 29 9.17 23.18 8.56
N ALA A 30 8.10 23.73 9.12
CA ALA A 30 8.10 25.01 9.81
C ALA A 30 8.66 24.94 11.24
N GLY A 31 8.95 23.73 11.76
CA GLY A 31 9.42 23.51 13.12
C GLY A 31 8.34 23.65 14.19
N VAL A 32 7.06 23.61 13.80
CA VAL A 32 5.91 23.61 14.73
C VAL A 32 5.71 22.23 15.34
N GLU A 33 5.88 21.18 14.52
CA GLU A 33 5.81 19.79 14.94
C GLU A 33 7.21 19.19 14.95
N ASP A 34 7.54 18.39 15.97
CA ASP A 34 8.85 17.76 16.07
C ASP A 34 9.02 16.65 15.03
N VAL A 35 10.22 16.56 14.44
CA VAL A 35 10.51 15.60 13.37
C VAL A 35 10.48 14.16 13.89
N LEU A 36 10.90 13.92 15.13
CA LEU A 36 10.84 12.59 15.74
C LEU A 36 9.39 12.22 16.04
N GLU A 37 8.57 13.14 16.54
CA GLU A 37 7.14 12.90 16.75
C GLU A 37 6.43 12.55 15.44
N VAL A 38 6.65 13.31 14.38
CA VAL A 38 6.10 12.99 13.05
C VAL A 38 6.62 11.64 12.56
N ALA A 39 7.90 11.32 12.76
CA ALA A 39 8.44 10.02 12.39
C ALA A 39 7.75 8.86 13.14
N HIS A 40 7.46 9.05 14.44
CA HIS A 40 6.73 8.09 15.25
C HIS A 40 5.29 7.91 14.76
N MET A 41 4.59 9.01 14.43
CA MET A 41 3.24 8.96 13.85
C MET A 41 3.21 8.13 12.56
N VAL A 42 4.18 8.34 11.66
CA VAL A 42 4.21 7.58 10.41
C VAL A 42 4.59 6.11 10.64
N THR A 43 5.45 5.81 11.62
CA THR A 43 5.77 4.41 12.00
C THR A 43 4.57 3.66 12.58
N HIS A 44 3.70 4.35 13.31
CA HIS A 44 2.49 3.78 13.92
C HIS A 44 1.22 4.08 13.14
N MET A 45 1.33 4.31 11.83
CA MET A 45 0.19 4.63 10.98
C MET A 45 -0.85 3.49 11.03
N PRO A 46 -2.14 3.81 11.24
CA PRO A 46 -3.20 2.81 11.17
C PRO A 46 -3.22 2.09 9.82
N ARG A 47 -3.68 0.83 9.84
CA ARG A 47 -3.94 0.04 8.63
C ARG A 47 -5.01 0.71 7.78
N GLY A 48 -4.95 0.51 6.46
CA GLY A 48 -5.86 1.15 5.51
C GLY A 48 -5.58 2.64 5.24
N GLY A 49 -4.42 3.14 5.68
CA GLY A 49 -3.89 4.44 5.26
C GLY A 49 -3.33 4.41 3.83
N ALA A 50 -3.20 5.59 3.22
CA ALA A 50 -2.68 5.78 1.88
C ALA A 50 -1.24 5.26 1.71
N ILE A 51 -0.39 5.37 2.74
CA ILE A 51 0.97 4.79 2.73
C ILE A 51 0.89 3.26 2.62
N SER A 52 0.00 2.65 3.40
CA SER A 52 -0.16 1.21 3.39
C SER A 52 -0.74 0.71 2.06
N GLU A 53 -1.70 1.42 1.47
CA GLU A 53 -2.19 1.15 0.11
C GLU A 53 -1.10 1.24 -0.97
N TRP A 54 -0.15 2.17 -0.81
CA TRP A 54 0.97 2.30 -1.73
C TRP A 54 1.88 1.08 -1.71
N LEU A 55 2.16 0.57 -0.51
CA LEU A 55 3.02 -0.60 -0.29
C LEU A 55 2.31 -1.92 -0.57
N GLY A 56 1.00 -1.99 -0.32
CA GLY A 56 0.23 -3.23 -0.39
C GLY A 56 0.39 -4.08 0.87
N GLY A 57 0.19 -5.38 0.73
CA GLY A 57 0.24 -6.28 1.87
C GLY A 57 -1.03 -6.18 2.74
N TRP A 58 -1.04 -6.87 3.88
CA TRP A 58 -2.18 -6.81 4.80
C TRP A 58 -2.35 -5.42 5.43
N GLY A 59 -1.29 -4.61 5.54
CA GLY A 59 -1.39 -3.24 6.03
C GLY A 59 -2.31 -2.34 5.19
N ALA A 60 -2.46 -2.64 3.90
CA ALA A 60 -3.29 -1.86 2.97
C ALA A 60 -4.80 -2.02 3.22
N VAL A 61 -5.22 -3.06 3.93
CA VAL A 61 -6.62 -3.29 4.31
C VAL A 61 -6.77 -3.16 5.81
N THR A 62 -7.97 -2.78 6.22
CA THR A 62 -8.32 -2.73 7.64
C THR A 62 -8.28 -4.13 8.28
N ALA A 63 -8.25 -4.19 9.61
CA ALA A 63 -8.29 -5.46 10.31
C ALA A 63 -9.64 -6.16 10.10
N GLU A 64 -10.71 -5.37 10.01
CA GLU A 64 -12.08 -5.78 9.72
C GLU A 64 -12.17 -6.42 8.33
N ASP A 65 -11.62 -5.80 7.30
CA ASP A 65 -11.59 -6.34 5.94
C ASP A 65 -10.80 -7.65 5.87
N GLU A 66 -9.65 -7.72 6.58
CA GLU A 66 -8.89 -8.95 6.67
C GLU A 66 -9.70 -10.06 7.36
N ALA A 67 -10.38 -9.74 8.46
CA ALA A 67 -11.21 -10.68 9.19
C ALA A 67 -12.35 -11.20 8.30
N LEU A 68 -13.03 -10.31 7.57
CA LEU A 68 -14.08 -10.67 6.61
C LEU A 68 -13.56 -11.62 5.53
N ARG A 69 -12.40 -11.31 4.92
CA ARG A 69 -11.78 -12.18 3.91
C ARG A 69 -11.41 -13.56 4.47
N ARG A 70 -10.97 -13.62 5.72
CA ARG A 70 -10.67 -14.90 6.40
C ARG A 70 -11.95 -15.69 6.67
N ILE A 71 -13.02 -15.04 7.12
CA ILE A 71 -14.33 -15.67 7.34
C ILE A 71 -14.87 -16.22 6.01
N GLU A 72 -14.85 -15.41 4.95
CA GLU A 72 -15.27 -15.82 3.61
C GLU A 72 -14.46 -17.02 3.11
N TYR A 73 -13.14 -16.99 3.28
CA TYR A 73 -12.28 -18.13 2.96
C TYR A 73 -12.69 -19.41 3.69
N VAL A 74 -12.95 -19.33 5.00
CA VAL A 74 -13.38 -20.48 5.80
C VAL A 74 -14.72 -21.02 5.31
N LEU A 75 -15.69 -20.14 5.02
CA LEU A 75 -17.00 -20.53 4.49
C LEU A 75 -16.88 -21.24 3.14
N ILE A 76 -16.04 -20.73 2.24
CA ILE A 76 -15.77 -21.37 0.94
C ILE A 76 -15.08 -22.72 1.17
N ALA A 77 -14.10 -22.79 2.06
CA ALA A 77 -13.33 -24.00 2.31
C ALA A 77 -14.18 -25.14 2.88
N VAL A 78 -15.14 -24.84 3.76
CA VAL A 78 -16.07 -25.82 4.33
C VAL A 78 -17.04 -26.35 3.28
N ASN A 79 -17.50 -25.50 2.36
CA ASN A 79 -18.49 -25.88 1.35
C ASN A 79 -17.88 -26.46 0.06
N SER A 80 -16.56 -26.38 -0.11
CA SER A 80 -15.90 -26.78 -1.36
C SER A 80 -15.34 -28.19 -1.30
N LYS A 81 -15.60 -28.99 -2.34
CA LYS A 81 -14.97 -30.32 -2.52
C LYS A 81 -13.44 -30.25 -2.67
N LYS A 82 -12.91 -29.10 -3.11
CA LYS A 82 -11.47 -28.83 -3.24
C LYS A 82 -11.10 -27.69 -2.31
N LYS A 83 -9.96 -27.81 -1.60
CA LYS A 83 -9.47 -26.75 -0.72
C LYS A 83 -9.14 -25.49 -1.55
N PRO A 84 -9.81 -24.35 -1.31
CA PRO A 84 -9.48 -23.10 -1.98
C PRO A 84 -8.11 -22.60 -1.52
N LYS A 85 -7.47 -21.77 -2.35
CA LYS A 85 -6.23 -21.09 -1.96
C LYS A 85 -6.55 -19.99 -0.94
N PRO A 86 -5.71 -19.80 0.08
CA PRO A 86 -5.87 -18.68 1.00
C PRO A 86 -5.90 -17.33 0.27
N PRO A 87 -6.67 -16.35 0.77
CA PRO A 87 -6.69 -15.02 0.20
C PRO A 87 -5.29 -14.42 0.27
N LYS A 88 -4.83 -13.87 -0.85
CA LYS A 88 -3.58 -13.12 -0.91
C LYS A 88 -3.82 -11.70 -0.39
N PRO A 89 -2.81 -11.08 0.23
CA PRO A 89 -2.89 -9.65 0.52
C PRO A 89 -3.06 -8.85 -0.78
N PRO A 90 -3.69 -7.67 -0.71
CA PRO A 90 -3.82 -6.78 -1.85
C PRO A 90 -2.45 -6.31 -2.37
N GLU A 91 -2.35 -6.15 -3.69
CA GLU A 91 -1.17 -5.59 -4.34
C GLU A 91 -1.12 -4.08 -4.11
N GLY A 92 0.06 -3.58 -3.74
CA GLY A 92 0.28 -2.15 -3.57
C GLY A 92 0.27 -1.41 -4.89
N VAL A 93 -0.11 -0.13 -4.88
CA VAL A 93 -0.05 0.73 -6.08
C VAL A 93 1.35 0.74 -6.69
N ARG A 94 2.40 0.72 -5.86
CA ARG A 94 3.80 0.61 -6.31
C ARG A 94 4.05 -0.65 -7.15
N GLU A 95 3.54 -1.79 -6.69
CA GLU A 95 3.70 -3.07 -7.38
C GLU A 95 2.93 -3.07 -8.70
N GLN A 96 1.71 -2.54 -8.70
CA GLN A 96 0.87 -2.42 -9.90
C GLN A 96 1.56 -1.56 -10.98
N VAL A 97 2.11 -0.40 -10.59
CA VAL A 97 2.87 0.47 -11.51
C VAL A 97 4.12 -0.23 -12.03
N SER A 98 4.83 -0.97 -11.19
CA SER A 98 6.01 -1.74 -11.61
C SER A 98 5.65 -2.83 -12.63
N LYS A 99 4.55 -3.57 -12.39
CA LYS A 99 4.03 -4.59 -13.30
C LYS A 99 3.60 -3.98 -14.64
N ALA A 100 2.89 -2.86 -14.62
CA ALA A 100 2.51 -2.14 -15.84
C ALA A 100 3.73 -1.73 -16.67
N LYS A 101 4.73 -1.08 -16.03
CA LYS A 101 6.00 -0.71 -16.68
C LYS A 101 6.79 -1.91 -17.21
N HIS A 102 6.73 -3.05 -16.54
CA HIS A 102 7.37 -4.27 -17.03
C HIS A 102 6.64 -4.83 -18.27
N ALA A 103 5.31 -4.88 -18.22
CA ALA A 103 4.48 -5.33 -19.34
C ALA A 103 4.69 -4.45 -20.58
N GLU A 104 4.74 -3.13 -20.41
CA GLU A 104 5.04 -2.18 -21.49
C GLU A 104 6.39 -2.44 -22.14
N ARG A 105 7.44 -2.64 -21.33
CA ARG A 105 8.79 -2.96 -21.82
C ARG A 105 8.83 -4.27 -22.61
N MET A 106 8.11 -5.28 -22.14
CA MET A 106 8.03 -6.57 -22.82
C MET A 106 7.24 -6.46 -24.14
N ALA A 107 6.15 -5.70 -24.16
CA ALA A 107 5.39 -5.43 -25.37
C ALA A 107 6.22 -4.65 -26.41
N GLU A 108 7.00 -3.66 -25.97
CA GLU A 108 7.91 -2.92 -26.84
C GLU A 108 8.99 -3.81 -27.45
N LYS A 109 9.64 -4.66 -26.63
CA LYS A 109 10.60 -5.66 -27.13
C LYS A 109 9.96 -6.58 -28.17
N TYR A 110 8.76 -7.07 -27.89
CA TYR A 110 8.05 -7.96 -28.81
C TYR A 110 7.72 -7.27 -30.15
N ARG A 111 7.25 -6.01 -30.12
CA ARG A 111 7.01 -5.21 -31.33
C ARG A 111 8.27 -5.02 -32.16
N ARG A 112 9.42 -4.76 -31.52
CA ARG A 112 10.72 -4.62 -32.21
C ARG A 112 11.19 -5.90 -32.87
N HIS A 113 10.89 -7.06 -32.28
CA HIS A 113 11.26 -8.36 -32.82
C HIS A 113 10.33 -8.86 -33.93
N ARG A 114 9.07 -8.42 -33.97
CA ARG A 114 8.08 -8.84 -34.97
C ARG A 114 7.97 -7.91 -36.19
N GLY A 115 8.52 -6.70 -36.11
CA GLY A 115 8.63 -5.74 -37.22
C GLY A 115 9.90 -5.89 -38.08
N LYS A 116 10.66 -6.97 -37.89
CA LYS A 116 11.73 -7.45 -38.77
C LYS A 116 11.28 -8.78 -39.36
#